data_AF-A0A963ZPW5-F1
#
_entry.id   AF-A0A963ZPW5-F1
#
_cell.length_a   1.000
_cell.length_b   1.000
_cell.length_c   1.000
_cell.angle_alpha   90.00
_cell.angle_beta   90.00
_cell.angle_gamma   90.00
#
_symmetry.space_group_name_H-M   'P 1'
#
loop_
_entity.id
_entity.type
_entity.pdbx_description
1 polymer ?
#
loop_
_entity_poly.entity_id
_entity_poly.type
_entity_poly.pdbx_seq_one_letter_code
_entity_poly.pdbx_strand_id
1 'polypeptide(L)'
;MVRSNFTNLFLIIAIISLLSGNVFPQINYTDQDYKPKRVNKTIELFEMDQPVYYKYTNTLGGYEEGIEMAQTWADYIVYDMEHKPLDFRRLRDFMTGLVDGGPTPSGHRTPTVIVVLPVLGIDEISFMGGSWMVQQALATGIHGIHLPRARDPKAVVKYIQSARYPIHKQSEEIIGEGTRGWGSHKFAAWVWGIEEEEYLKKADVWPLNPDGEIILGVKIEDPKALENASKTLSLPGLAFAEHGPRDFGFSLGFLEGRADPPVPKGVENAGKEVLELCKKNGLYFLDNVLPDNVKSRIDEGVKIGAGSNEQAAMVGRLYTKRIMPWEQIKYCRYKYNNEISYGLVKGNTIFTIDKAPWFEYKKTGDTKLIKEVKLLNPSEPQNIIGLSKAYKSAWQNDAPPKTVRWFLKPQSSATSTKEEIKLPSSVDKVKVESELVIVIGEHVKDANEEEAENAIFGYTIGNDIVGDADSYVMKNEEKNESVDNILSSGLKIGDNFSPFGPFIYPNINWQNRKWNLTVVNSRKGKKNQHNDNTSNMIYLPKKIVSDLSKVLTLNPGDIIFSGTSKALIAEPGDTVIVKIEGMDVLINTIVAN
;
A
#
# COMPACT_ATOMS: atom_id res chain seq x y z
N MET A 1 30.20 50.83 18.93
CA MET A 1 29.05 51.05 18.03
C MET A 1 28.91 49.79 17.18
N VAL A 2 27.73 49.16 17.26
CA VAL A 2 27.24 48.00 16.47
C VAL A 2 27.91 46.64 16.72
N ARG A 3 27.50 45.99 17.82
CA ARG A 3 27.25 44.54 17.88
C ARG A 3 25.77 44.33 17.58
N SER A 4 25.38 43.54 16.58
CA SER A 4 24.20 42.64 16.63
C SER A 4 24.02 41.80 15.35
N ASN A 5 23.46 40.60 15.56
CA ASN A 5 22.58 39.86 14.64
C ASN A 5 23.16 39.02 13.48
N PHE A 6 23.95 37.98 13.79
CA PHE A 6 24.10 36.83 12.86
C PHE A 6 23.84 35.44 13.48
N THR A 7 23.40 35.36 14.75
CA THR A 7 23.21 34.08 15.45
C THR A 7 21.77 33.57 15.53
N ASN A 8 20.78 34.27 14.95
CA ASN A 8 19.36 33.89 15.06
C ASN A 8 18.71 33.30 13.79
N LEU A 9 19.45 33.07 12.70
CA LEU A 9 18.86 32.48 11.48
C LEU A 9 19.00 30.96 11.40
N PHE A 10 20.03 30.37 12.03
CA PHE A 10 20.21 28.91 12.07
C PHE A 10 19.32 28.20 13.09
N LEU A 11 18.85 28.91 14.13
CA LEU A 11 17.96 28.32 15.14
C LEU A 11 16.49 28.26 14.69
N ILE A 12 16.08 29.08 13.72
CA ILE A 12 14.68 29.13 13.24
C ILE A 12 14.39 28.02 12.20
N ILE A 13 15.40 27.57 11.45
CA ILE A 13 15.24 26.43 10.52
C ILE A 13 15.21 25.09 11.27
N ALA A 14 15.90 24.98 12.41
CA ALA A 14 15.89 23.78 13.25
C ALA A 14 14.56 23.60 14.02
N ILE A 15 13.82 24.67 14.30
CA ILE A 15 12.56 24.60 15.09
C ILE A 15 11.32 24.37 14.19
N ILE A 16 11.37 24.73 12.90
CA ILE A 16 10.26 24.44 11.96
C ILE A 16 10.29 22.98 11.47
N SER A 17 11.45 22.30 11.58
CA SER A 17 11.61 20.88 11.22
C SER A 17 11.03 19.90 12.25
N LEU A 18 10.71 20.38 13.46
CA LEU A 18 10.15 19.57 14.56
C LEU A 18 8.60 19.53 14.56
N LEU A 19 7.94 20.21 13.61
CA LEU A 19 6.47 20.31 13.54
C LEU A 19 5.86 19.74 12.25
N SER A 20 6.64 19.05 11.42
CA SER A 20 6.10 18.23 10.32
C SER A 20 6.39 16.78 10.62
N GLY A 21 5.49 16.15 11.38
CA GLY A 21 5.52 14.72 11.66
C GLY A 21 5.25 13.91 10.39
N ASN A 22 6.24 13.83 9.51
CA ASN A 22 6.25 12.88 8.41
C ASN A 22 7.04 11.67 8.86
N VAL A 23 6.39 10.82 9.66
CA VAL A 23 6.91 9.50 10.02
C VAL A 23 6.61 8.56 8.85
N PHE A 24 7.59 8.28 8.00
CA PHE A 24 7.57 7.08 7.17
C PHE A 24 8.83 6.30 7.42
N PRO A 25 8.69 5.31 8.30
CA PRO A 25 8.60 3.95 7.79
C PRO A 25 8.01 2.97 8.80
N GLN A 26 7.09 2.14 8.32
CA GLN A 26 6.68 1.02 9.12
C GLN A 26 6.64 -0.18 8.19
N ILE A 27 7.31 -1.25 8.64
CA ILE A 27 7.36 -2.55 7.99
C ILE A 27 5.97 -2.88 7.46
N ASN A 28 5.86 -3.12 6.16
CA ASN A 28 4.64 -3.70 5.63
C ASN A 28 4.59 -5.17 6.09
N TYR A 29 3.55 -5.55 6.84
CA TYR A 29 3.34 -6.91 7.34
C TYR A 29 2.59 -7.81 6.34
N THR A 30 2.46 -7.37 5.09
CA THR A 30 1.65 -8.09 4.09
C THR A 30 2.13 -9.51 3.84
N ASP A 31 1.18 -10.42 3.98
CA ASP A 31 1.31 -11.81 3.58
C ASP A 31 1.15 -11.90 2.06
N GLN A 32 2.21 -12.25 1.34
CA GLN A 32 2.15 -12.35 -0.13
C GLN A 32 1.46 -13.64 -0.59
N ASP A 33 1.30 -14.62 0.31
CA ASP A 33 0.56 -15.86 0.04
C ASP A 33 -0.90 -15.76 0.53
N TYR A 34 -1.37 -14.54 0.84
CA TYR A 34 -2.71 -14.30 1.35
C TYR A 34 -3.78 -14.85 0.40
N LYS A 35 -4.70 -15.63 0.96
CA LYS A 35 -5.88 -16.13 0.24
C LYS A 35 -7.12 -15.58 0.92
N PRO A 36 -8.02 -14.90 0.19
CA PRO A 36 -9.32 -14.49 0.70
C PRO A 36 -10.08 -15.63 1.35
N LYS A 37 -10.71 -15.35 2.48
CA LYS A 37 -11.60 -16.25 3.21
C LYS A 37 -13.07 -15.89 3.00
N ARG A 38 -13.34 -14.63 2.62
CA ARG A 38 -14.66 -14.09 2.32
C ARG A 38 -14.77 -13.71 0.84
N VAL A 39 -16.02 -13.58 0.38
CA VAL A 39 -16.28 -12.86 -0.87
C VAL A 39 -16.07 -11.36 -0.63
N ASN A 40 -16.58 -10.87 0.50
CA ASN A 40 -16.53 -9.48 0.89
C ASN A 40 -15.24 -9.14 1.67
N LYS A 41 -14.31 -8.45 0.99
CA LYS A 41 -13.04 -7.98 1.56
C LYS A 41 -13.21 -7.15 2.84
N THR A 42 -14.30 -6.39 2.93
CA THR A 42 -14.56 -5.48 4.06
C THR A 42 -14.96 -6.25 5.29
N ILE A 43 -15.80 -7.28 5.16
CA ILE A 43 -16.13 -8.19 6.26
C ILE A 43 -14.86 -8.86 6.76
N GLU A 44 -14.04 -9.40 5.87
CA GLU A 44 -12.80 -10.08 6.27
C GLU A 44 -11.84 -9.16 7.03
N LEU A 45 -11.69 -7.90 6.59
CA LEU A 45 -10.89 -6.92 7.32
C LEU A 45 -11.48 -6.61 8.70
N PHE A 46 -12.80 -6.49 8.83
CA PHE A 46 -13.45 -6.29 10.12
C PHE A 46 -13.26 -7.47 11.07
N GLU A 47 -13.33 -8.71 10.57
CA GLU A 47 -13.05 -9.93 11.33
C GLU A 47 -11.59 -10.02 11.79
N MET A 48 -10.68 -9.36 11.07
CA MET A 48 -9.27 -9.20 11.44
C MET A 48 -9.01 -7.99 12.35
N ASP A 49 -10.07 -7.33 12.83
CA ASP A 49 -10.01 -6.09 13.61
C ASP A 49 -9.27 -4.94 12.89
N GLN A 50 -9.28 -4.95 11.56
CA GLN A 50 -8.63 -3.93 10.74
C GLN A 50 -9.61 -2.80 10.39
N PRO A 51 -9.18 -1.53 10.41
CA PRO A 51 -9.97 -0.45 9.82
C PRO A 51 -10.10 -0.68 8.32
N VAL A 52 -11.06 -0.05 7.66
CA VAL A 52 -11.23 -0.08 6.20
C VAL A 52 -11.32 1.33 5.64
N TYR A 53 -10.86 1.51 4.41
CA TYR A 53 -10.84 2.82 3.74
C TYR A 53 -11.52 2.73 2.38
N TYR A 54 -12.26 3.76 2.01
CA TYR A 54 -12.98 3.77 0.74
C TYR A 54 -12.66 4.94 -0.17
N LYS A 55 -12.99 4.77 -1.45
CA LYS A 55 -13.03 5.86 -2.43
C LYS A 55 -14.37 5.89 -3.16
N TYR A 56 -14.76 7.07 -3.62
CA TYR A 56 -15.90 7.23 -4.52
C TYR A 56 -15.56 6.81 -5.95
N THR A 57 -16.57 6.32 -6.67
CA THR A 57 -16.56 6.28 -8.14
C THR A 57 -16.94 7.65 -8.73
N ASN A 58 -16.62 7.85 -10.00
CA ASN A 58 -17.21 8.91 -10.81
C ASN A 58 -18.64 8.56 -11.25
N THR A 59 -19.07 7.29 -11.16
CA THR A 59 -20.39 6.71 -11.56
C THR A 59 -20.73 6.81 -13.04
N LEU A 60 -19.95 7.57 -13.79
CA LEU A 60 -20.14 7.82 -15.21
C LEU A 60 -19.25 6.94 -16.09
N GLY A 61 -18.38 6.09 -15.54
CA GLY A 61 -17.47 5.29 -16.37
C GLY A 61 -18.05 3.94 -16.78
N GLY A 62 -18.85 3.28 -15.92
CA GLY A 62 -19.40 1.95 -16.24
C GLY A 62 -18.30 0.90 -16.29
N TYR A 63 -18.24 0.09 -17.35
CA TYR A 63 -17.31 -1.04 -17.49
C TYR A 63 -15.83 -0.63 -17.39
N GLU A 64 -15.41 0.40 -18.11
CA GLU A 64 -14.01 0.84 -18.15
C GLU A 64 -13.53 1.34 -16.77
N GLU A 65 -14.40 2.04 -16.05
CA GLU A 65 -14.14 2.45 -14.67
C GLU A 65 -14.09 1.25 -13.72
N GLY A 66 -14.90 0.21 -13.98
CA GLY A 66 -14.81 -1.07 -13.27
C GLY A 66 -13.43 -1.71 -13.43
N ILE A 67 -12.91 -1.80 -14.66
CA ILE A 67 -11.57 -2.35 -14.94
C ILE A 67 -10.49 -1.57 -14.17
N GLU A 68 -10.54 -0.24 -14.20
CA GLU A 68 -9.59 0.61 -13.49
C GLU A 68 -9.67 0.40 -11.97
N MET A 69 -10.89 0.39 -11.42
CA MET A 69 -11.10 0.33 -9.98
C MET A 69 -10.92 -1.07 -9.38
N ALA A 70 -10.80 -2.11 -10.20
CA ALA A 70 -10.49 -3.46 -9.72
C ALA A 70 -9.14 -3.53 -8.97
N GLN A 71 -8.18 -2.68 -9.37
CA GLN A 71 -6.85 -2.56 -8.76
C GLN A 71 -6.73 -1.40 -7.76
N THR A 72 -7.86 -0.90 -7.24
CA THR A 72 -7.89 0.23 -6.31
C THR A 72 -7.08 -0.04 -5.03
N TRP A 73 -6.47 1.02 -4.50
CA TRP A 73 -5.90 1.01 -3.15
C TRP A 73 -6.96 0.85 -2.06
N ALA A 74 -8.23 1.17 -2.34
CA ALA A 74 -9.31 1.18 -1.37
C ALA A 74 -9.72 -0.24 -0.94
N ASP A 75 -10.25 -0.37 0.27
CA ASP A 75 -10.80 -1.61 0.80
C ASP A 75 -12.22 -1.85 0.31
N TYR A 76 -12.98 -0.78 0.09
CA TYR A 76 -14.23 -0.81 -0.65
C TYR A 76 -14.45 0.44 -1.49
N ILE A 77 -15.42 0.35 -2.38
CA ILE A 77 -15.82 1.40 -3.30
C ILE A 77 -17.21 1.89 -2.91
N VAL A 78 -17.38 3.20 -2.84
CA VAL A 78 -18.70 3.82 -2.74
C VAL A 78 -19.20 4.18 -4.13
N TYR A 79 -20.28 3.54 -4.53
CA TYR A 79 -21.00 3.85 -5.76
C TYR A 79 -22.22 4.71 -5.40
N ASP A 80 -22.08 6.02 -5.55
CA ASP A 80 -23.06 7.00 -5.11
C ASP A 80 -24.17 7.19 -6.15
N MET A 81 -25.38 6.71 -5.89
CA MET A 81 -26.58 7.03 -6.68
C MET A 81 -27.55 7.95 -5.93
N GLU A 82 -27.15 8.48 -4.77
CA GLU A 82 -27.90 9.51 -4.06
C GLU A 82 -27.73 10.86 -4.77
N HIS A 83 -26.48 11.19 -5.15
CA HIS A 83 -26.15 12.47 -5.80
C HIS A 83 -25.87 12.34 -7.30
N LYS A 84 -25.86 11.12 -7.84
CA LYS A 84 -25.57 10.82 -9.26
C LYS A 84 -26.76 10.07 -9.88
N PRO A 85 -26.79 9.91 -11.21
CA PRO A 85 -27.89 9.22 -11.88
C PRO A 85 -28.14 7.81 -11.33
N LEU A 86 -29.42 7.48 -11.11
CA LEU A 86 -29.86 6.13 -10.77
C LEU A 86 -29.83 5.24 -12.02
N ASP A 87 -28.75 4.47 -12.20
CA ASP A 87 -28.56 3.62 -13.38
C ASP A 87 -28.02 2.23 -13.00
N PHE A 88 -28.93 1.27 -12.84
CA PHE A 88 -28.58 -0.11 -12.53
C PHE A 88 -27.89 -0.84 -13.67
N ARG A 89 -28.10 -0.41 -14.93
CA ARG A 89 -27.40 -1.01 -16.07
C ARG A 89 -25.93 -0.62 -16.01
N ARG A 90 -25.64 0.65 -15.77
CA ARG A 90 -24.27 1.15 -15.64
C ARG A 90 -23.56 0.60 -14.42
N LEU A 91 -24.27 0.42 -13.30
CA LEU A 91 -23.75 -0.30 -12.14
C LEU A 91 -23.41 -1.76 -12.50
N ARG A 92 -24.27 -2.45 -13.26
CA ARG A 92 -24.00 -3.81 -13.72
C ARG A 92 -22.77 -3.90 -14.64
N ASP A 93 -22.63 -2.95 -15.56
CA ASP A 93 -21.46 -2.84 -16.43
C ASP A 93 -20.18 -2.59 -15.60
N PHE A 94 -20.26 -1.71 -14.60
CA PHE A 94 -19.20 -1.46 -13.64
C PHE A 94 -18.79 -2.71 -12.85
N MET A 95 -19.76 -3.48 -12.32
CA MET A 95 -19.48 -4.74 -11.62
C MET A 95 -18.84 -5.78 -12.56
N THR A 96 -19.24 -5.81 -13.83
CA THR A 96 -18.61 -6.66 -14.87
C THR A 96 -17.14 -6.26 -15.07
N GLY A 97 -16.87 -4.96 -15.20
CA GLY A 97 -15.50 -4.44 -15.31
C GLY A 97 -14.64 -4.76 -14.09
N LEU A 98 -15.19 -4.72 -12.88
CA LEU A 98 -14.45 -5.13 -11.67
C LEU A 98 -14.04 -6.60 -11.70
N VAL A 99 -14.92 -7.48 -12.18
CA VAL A 99 -14.62 -8.92 -12.32
C VAL A 99 -13.50 -9.12 -13.34
N ASP A 100 -13.59 -8.47 -14.50
CA ASP A 100 -12.63 -8.64 -15.59
C ASP A 100 -11.28 -7.96 -15.31
N GLY A 101 -11.25 -6.92 -14.47
CA GLY A 101 -10.03 -6.23 -14.04
C GLY A 101 -9.39 -6.83 -12.77
N GLY A 102 -10.11 -7.73 -12.10
CA GLY A 102 -9.64 -8.44 -10.92
C GLY A 102 -8.71 -9.62 -11.25
N PRO A 103 -8.25 -10.38 -10.24
CA PRO A 103 -8.50 -10.17 -8.81
C PRO A 103 -7.80 -8.92 -8.27
N THR A 104 -8.31 -8.41 -7.16
CA THR A 104 -7.69 -7.31 -6.40
C THR A 104 -6.28 -7.69 -5.91
N PRO A 105 -5.45 -6.72 -5.45
CA PRO A 105 -4.15 -7.01 -4.85
C PRO A 105 -4.21 -8.01 -3.68
N SER A 106 -5.34 -8.05 -2.95
CA SER A 106 -5.60 -9.00 -1.86
C SER A 106 -6.09 -10.39 -2.31
N GLY A 107 -6.18 -10.65 -3.61
CA GLY A 107 -6.69 -11.90 -4.18
C GLY A 107 -8.21 -12.00 -4.27
N HIS A 108 -8.97 -11.09 -3.64
CA HIS A 108 -10.43 -11.05 -3.76
C HIS A 108 -10.82 -10.82 -5.22
N ARG A 109 -11.91 -11.46 -5.67
CA ARG A 109 -12.37 -11.38 -7.07
C ARG A 109 -12.66 -9.95 -7.50
N THR A 110 -13.35 -9.19 -6.65
CA THR A 110 -13.57 -7.75 -6.81
C THR A 110 -13.30 -7.03 -5.48
N PRO A 111 -13.09 -5.70 -5.49
CA PRO A 111 -13.25 -4.91 -4.29
C PRO A 111 -14.70 -5.02 -3.78
N THR A 112 -14.91 -4.79 -2.47
CA THR A 112 -16.26 -4.60 -1.94
C THR A 112 -16.88 -3.36 -2.58
N VAL A 113 -18.16 -3.41 -2.93
CA VAL A 113 -18.92 -2.26 -3.46
C VAL A 113 -20.12 -2.01 -2.58
N ILE A 114 -20.20 -0.80 -2.02
CA ILE A 114 -21.33 -0.31 -1.24
C ILE A 114 -22.01 0.80 -2.02
N VAL A 115 -23.31 0.66 -2.23
CA VAL A 115 -24.12 1.65 -2.97
C VAL A 115 -24.83 2.58 -2.01
N VAL A 116 -24.80 3.88 -2.29
CA VAL A 116 -25.71 4.85 -1.67
C VAL A 116 -26.89 5.03 -2.61
N LEU A 117 -28.11 4.74 -2.15
CA LEU A 117 -29.32 4.81 -2.98
C LEU A 117 -30.10 6.10 -2.71
N PRO A 118 -30.84 6.64 -3.70
CA PRO A 118 -31.68 7.82 -3.52
C PRO A 118 -33.03 7.47 -2.85
N VAL A 119 -33.05 6.46 -1.98
CA VAL A 119 -34.20 6.12 -1.12
C VAL A 119 -33.83 6.46 0.30
N LEU A 120 -34.67 7.25 0.96
CA LEU A 120 -34.37 7.81 2.28
C LEU A 120 -35.08 7.01 3.38
N GLY A 121 -34.43 6.88 4.55
CA GLY A 121 -35.00 6.26 5.74
C GLY A 121 -35.97 7.16 6.52
N ILE A 122 -36.79 7.95 5.82
CA ILE A 122 -37.64 8.99 6.43
C ILE A 122 -38.87 8.44 7.15
N ASP A 123 -39.53 7.44 6.56
CA ASP A 123 -40.73 6.79 7.09
C ASP A 123 -40.95 5.42 6.41
N GLU A 124 -41.68 4.53 7.08
CA GLU A 124 -41.96 3.16 6.61
C GLU A 124 -42.60 3.12 5.21
N ILE A 125 -43.58 3.98 4.93
CA ILE A 125 -44.39 3.91 3.70
C ILE A 125 -43.55 4.34 2.50
N SER A 126 -42.87 5.49 2.62
CA SER A 126 -41.99 6.01 1.57
C SER A 126 -40.86 5.04 1.26
N PHE A 127 -40.26 4.44 2.31
CA PHE A 127 -39.21 3.44 2.10
C PHE A 127 -39.74 2.18 1.40
N MET A 128 -40.91 1.67 1.81
CA MET A 128 -41.52 0.51 1.15
C MET A 128 -41.73 0.76 -0.36
N GLY A 129 -42.19 1.95 -0.74
CA GLY A 129 -42.32 2.34 -2.14
C GLY A 129 -41.00 2.40 -2.92
N GLY A 130 -39.88 2.67 -2.24
CA GLY A 130 -38.53 2.70 -2.82
C GLY A 130 -37.73 1.41 -2.68
N SER A 131 -38.20 0.42 -1.92
CA SER A 131 -37.45 -0.80 -1.56
C SER A 131 -37.00 -1.65 -2.76
N TRP A 132 -37.68 -1.51 -3.91
CA TRP A 132 -37.27 -2.16 -5.16
C TRP A 132 -35.85 -1.74 -5.60
N MET A 133 -35.40 -0.53 -5.24
CA MET A 133 -34.05 -0.04 -5.56
C MET A 133 -32.97 -0.87 -4.85
N VAL A 134 -33.22 -1.28 -3.60
CA VAL A 134 -32.33 -2.18 -2.85
C VAL A 134 -32.18 -3.51 -3.59
N GLN A 135 -33.30 -4.08 -4.04
CA GLN A 135 -33.30 -5.36 -4.74
C GLN A 135 -32.61 -5.27 -6.10
N GLN A 136 -32.83 -4.20 -6.87
CA GLN A 136 -32.15 -3.96 -8.14
C GLN A 136 -30.64 -3.73 -7.96
N ALA A 137 -30.23 -3.01 -6.91
CA ALA A 137 -28.82 -2.81 -6.60
C ALA A 137 -28.14 -4.14 -6.28
N LEU A 138 -28.69 -4.92 -5.33
CA LEU A 138 -28.15 -6.23 -4.94
C LEU A 138 -28.14 -7.24 -6.10
N ALA A 139 -29.08 -7.15 -7.04
CA ALA A 139 -29.13 -7.97 -8.25
C ALA A 139 -27.90 -7.77 -9.17
N THR A 140 -27.19 -6.65 -9.05
CA THR A 140 -25.95 -6.39 -9.80
C THR A 140 -24.71 -7.02 -9.15
N GLY A 141 -24.84 -7.67 -7.99
CA GLY A 141 -23.70 -8.30 -7.31
C GLY A 141 -22.91 -7.39 -6.39
N ILE A 142 -23.42 -6.20 -6.05
CA ILE A 142 -22.82 -5.36 -5.01
C ILE A 142 -22.83 -6.07 -3.64
N HIS A 143 -22.03 -5.54 -2.72
CA HIS A 143 -21.73 -6.17 -1.43
C HIS A 143 -22.37 -5.44 -0.25
N GLY A 144 -23.03 -4.30 -0.48
CA GLY A 144 -23.66 -3.56 0.58
C GLY A 144 -24.41 -2.32 0.12
N ILE A 145 -25.19 -1.76 1.05
CA ILE A 145 -25.95 -0.53 0.84
C ILE A 145 -25.73 0.39 2.04
N HIS A 146 -25.74 1.70 1.79
CA HIS A 146 -25.70 2.73 2.81
C HIS A 146 -26.97 3.57 2.69
N LEU A 147 -27.80 3.55 3.72
CA LEU A 147 -29.10 4.24 3.73
C LEU A 147 -28.96 5.68 4.23
N PRO A 148 -29.28 6.70 3.40
CA PRO A 148 -29.33 8.08 3.84
C PRO A 148 -30.56 8.37 4.72
N ARG A 149 -30.42 9.40 5.56
CA ARG A 149 -31.44 9.96 6.46
C ARG A 149 -32.24 8.91 7.19
N ALA A 150 -31.58 8.08 8.01
CA ALA A 150 -32.22 7.03 8.79
C ALA A 150 -33.03 7.59 9.99
N ARG A 151 -34.10 8.34 9.69
CA ARG A 151 -34.97 9.02 10.66
C ARG A 151 -35.94 8.10 11.36
N ASP A 152 -36.50 7.13 10.67
CA ASP A 152 -37.52 6.23 11.21
C ASP A 152 -36.98 4.80 11.37
N PRO A 153 -36.89 4.27 12.61
CA PRO A 153 -36.51 2.88 12.84
C PRO A 153 -37.36 1.86 12.05
N LYS A 154 -38.64 2.15 11.78
CA LYS A 154 -39.49 1.26 10.98
C LYS A 154 -39.06 1.22 9.51
N ALA A 155 -38.65 2.36 8.95
CA ALA A 155 -38.06 2.40 7.61
C ALA A 155 -36.78 1.55 7.56
N VAL A 156 -35.95 1.61 8.61
CA VAL A 156 -34.72 0.81 8.71
C VAL A 156 -35.02 -0.70 8.82
N VAL A 157 -36.11 -1.10 9.50
CA VAL A 157 -36.58 -2.49 9.46
C VAL A 157 -36.93 -2.91 8.03
N LYS A 158 -37.68 -2.09 7.28
CA LYS A 158 -38.02 -2.39 5.86
C LYS A 158 -36.79 -2.43 4.97
N TYR A 159 -35.80 -1.60 5.25
CA TYR A 159 -34.50 -1.62 4.60
C TYR A 159 -33.79 -2.95 4.80
N ILE A 160 -33.65 -3.40 6.05
CA ILE A 160 -33.06 -4.70 6.37
C ILE A 160 -33.85 -5.82 5.66
N GLN A 161 -35.18 -5.85 5.79
CA GLN A 161 -36.03 -6.83 5.11
C GLN A 161 -35.78 -6.89 3.59
N SER A 162 -35.66 -5.74 2.93
CA SER A 162 -35.48 -5.65 1.47
C SER A 162 -34.15 -6.21 0.97
N ALA A 163 -33.13 -6.30 1.84
CA ALA A 163 -31.83 -6.87 1.49
C ALA A 163 -31.77 -8.40 1.63
N ARG A 164 -32.70 -8.99 2.40
CA ARG A 164 -32.68 -10.40 2.80
C ARG A 164 -33.63 -11.26 1.97
N TYR A 165 -33.24 -12.51 1.71
CA TYR A 165 -34.14 -13.53 1.19
C TYR A 165 -35.06 -14.10 2.28
N PRO A 166 -36.30 -14.51 1.95
CA PRO A 166 -37.23 -15.14 2.91
C PRO A 166 -36.69 -16.40 3.60
N ILE A 167 -35.70 -17.08 3.00
CA ILE A 167 -35.11 -18.31 3.54
C ILE A 167 -34.27 -18.07 4.80
N HIS A 168 -33.87 -16.83 5.07
CA HIS A 168 -33.10 -16.46 6.26
C HIS A 168 -34.05 -16.06 7.40
N LYS A 169 -34.03 -16.84 8.47
CA LYS A 169 -35.01 -16.77 9.58
C LYS A 169 -34.45 -16.14 10.85
N GLN A 170 -33.17 -15.73 10.85
CA GLN A 170 -32.54 -15.05 11.98
C GLN A 170 -33.28 -13.74 12.31
N SER A 171 -33.64 -13.55 13.58
CA SER A 171 -34.31 -12.35 14.12
C SER A 171 -35.66 -11.99 13.46
N GLU A 172 -36.37 -12.94 12.88
CA GLU A 172 -37.67 -12.71 12.23
C GLU A 172 -38.72 -12.11 13.19
N GLU A 173 -38.61 -12.38 14.49
CA GLU A 173 -39.46 -11.79 15.53
C GLU A 173 -39.22 -10.28 15.77
N ILE A 174 -38.05 -9.76 15.39
CA ILE A 174 -37.67 -8.35 15.56
C ILE A 174 -37.81 -7.60 14.23
N ILE A 175 -37.19 -8.13 13.18
CA ILE A 175 -37.10 -7.46 11.88
C ILE A 175 -38.05 -8.01 10.83
N GLY A 176 -38.78 -9.11 11.09
CA GLY A 176 -39.67 -9.75 10.14
C GLY A 176 -38.96 -10.49 8.99
N GLU A 177 -39.76 -11.04 8.09
CA GLU A 177 -39.29 -11.83 6.95
C GLU A 177 -38.58 -10.95 5.89
N GLY A 178 -37.53 -11.48 5.27
CA GLY A 178 -36.88 -10.86 4.11
C GLY A 178 -37.80 -10.82 2.88
N THR A 179 -37.71 -9.78 2.06
CA THR A 179 -38.66 -9.55 0.95
C THR A 179 -38.02 -9.66 -0.43
N ARG A 180 -36.77 -10.12 -0.51
CA ARG A 180 -36.04 -10.26 -1.78
C ARG A 180 -36.52 -11.47 -2.59
N GLY A 181 -36.86 -11.25 -3.85
CA GLY A 181 -37.43 -12.26 -4.74
C GLY A 181 -36.41 -13.15 -5.47
N TRP A 182 -36.86 -14.30 -5.96
CA TRP A 182 -36.08 -15.21 -6.80
C TRP A 182 -35.97 -14.68 -8.25
N GLY A 183 -34.86 -14.99 -8.94
CA GLY A 183 -34.65 -14.66 -10.36
C GLY A 183 -33.49 -13.71 -10.67
N SER A 184 -33.06 -12.88 -9.71
CA SER A 184 -31.96 -11.92 -9.92
C SER A 184 -30.58 -12.37 -9.42
N HIS A 185 -30.51 -13.49 -8.68
CA HIS A 185 -29.30 -13.99 -8.04
C HIS A 185 -28.22 -14.48 -9.02
N LYS A 186 -28.58 -14.94 -10.22
CA LYS A 186 -27.63 -15.58 -11.16
C LYS A 186 -26.44 -14.70 -11.52
N PHE A 187 -26.71 -13.45 -11.88
CA PHE A 187 -25.65 -12.51 -12.23
C PHE A 187 -24.81 -12.13 -11.00
N ALA A 188 -25.46 -11.90 -9.86
CA ALA A 188 -24.77 -11.58 -8.62
C ALA A 188 -23.85 -12.74 -8.14
N ALA A 189 -24.30 -13.99 -8.26
CA ALA A 189 -23.51 -15.18 -8.00
C ALA A 189 -22.28 -15.26 -8.92
N TRP A 190 -22.44 -14.96 -10.21
CA TRP A 190 -21.33 -14.85 -11.15
C TRP A 190 -20.32 -13.76 -10.79
N VAL A 191 -20.79 -12.58 -10.35
CA VAL A 191 -19.91 -11.51 -9.86
C VAL A 191 -19.10 -11.98 -8.66
N TRP A 192 -19.74 -12.68 -7.72
CA TRP A 192 -19.08 -13.23 -6.53
C TRP A 192 -18.19 -14.44 -6.82
N GLY A 193 -18.35 -15.06 -8.00
CA GLY A 193 -17.57 -16.23 -8.40
C GLY A 193 -17.95 -17.51 -7.67
N ILE A 194 -19.21 -17.64 -7.25
CA ILE A 194 -19.73 -18.79 -6.52
C ILE A 194 -20.99 -19.35 -7.20
N GLU A 195 -21.38 -20.56 -6.84
CA GLU A 195 -22.57 -21.21 -7.36
C GLU A 195 -23.87 -20.52 -6.90
N GLU A 196 -24.93 -20.59 -7.72
CA GLU A 196 -26.21 -19.91 -7.45
C GLU A 196 -26.81 -20.29 -6.08
N GLU A 197 -26.73 -21.56 -5.69
CA GLU A 197 -27.23 -22.04 -4.39
C GLU A 197 -26.38 -21.52 -3.22
N GLU A 198 -25.06 -21.46 -3.39
CA GLU A 198 -24.16 -20.91 -2.38
C GLU A 198 -24.41 -19.40 -2.20
N TYR A 199 -24.61 -18.68 -3.30
CA TYR A 199 -25.00 -17.27 -3.26
C TYR A 199 -26.28 -17.06 -2.48
N LEU A 200 -27.33 -17.85 -2.71
CA LEU A 200 -28.58 -17.72 -1.95
C LEU A 200 -28.38 -17.92 -0.43
N LYS A 201 -27.42 -18.77 -0.02
CA LYS A 201 -27.10 -18.99 1.41
C LYS A 201 -26.28 -17.85 2.01
N LYS A 202 -25.36 -17.27 1.24
CA LYS A 202 -24.42 -16.22 1.68
C LYS A 202 -24.92 -14.79 1.46
N ALA A 203 -25.85 -14.56 0.55
CA ALA A 203 -26.39 -13.24 0.23
C ALA A 203 -27.44 -12.78 1.26
N ASP A 204 -27.03 -12.78 2.53
CA ASP A 204 -27.75 -12.24 3.69
C ASP A 204 -26.91 -11.18 4.40
N VAL A 205 -27.56 -10.44 5.29
CA VAL A 205 -26.95 -9.29 5.99
C VAL A 205 -26.03 -9.76 7.11
N TRP A 206 -24.77 -9.31 7.06
CA TRP A 206 -23.77 -9.47 8.12
C TRP A 206 -23.81 -8.24 9.06
N PRO A 207 -23.64 -8.39 10.39
CA PRO A 207 -23.23 -9.60 11.12
C PRO A 207 -24.39 -10.51 11.57
N LEU A 208 -25.64 -10.18 11.23
CA LEU A 208 -26.80 -10.97 11.67
C LEU A 208 -26.74 -12.43 11.18
N ASN A 209 -26.38 -12.64 9.91
CA ASN A 209 -25.91 -13.92 9.44
C ASN A 209 -24.37 -13.92 9.49
N PRO A 210 -23.74 -14.76 10.33
CA PRO A 210 -22.28 -14.87 10.37
C PRO A 210 -21.67 -15.28 9.03
N ASP A 211 -22.38 -16.07 8.21
CA ASP A 211 -21.94 -16.46 6.86
C ASP A 211 -22.40 -15.46 5.78
N GLY A 212 -23.09 -14.39 6.18
CA GLY A 212 -23.57 -13.33 5.32
C GLY A 212 -22.44 -12.53 4.69
N GLU A 213 -22.66 -12.07 3.46
CA GLU A 213 -21.69 -11.29 2.67
C GLU A 213 -22.21 -9.88 2.32
N ILE A 214 -23.42 -9.50 2.79
CA ILE A 214 -24.01 -8.17 2.56
C ILE A 214 -23.81 -7.29 3.80
N ILE A 215 -23.20 -6.11 3.62
CA ILE A 215 -23.04 -5.11 4.68
C ILE A 215 -24.10 -4.02 4.52
N LEU A 216 -24.86 -3.73 5.58
CA LEU A 216 -25.77 -2.59 5.61
C LEU A 216 -25.26 -1.49 6.57
N GLY A 217 -25.29 -0.25 6.10
CA GLY A 217 -25.04 0.92 6.93
C GLY A 217 -26.16 1.95 6.88
N VAL A 218 -26.15 2.88 7.85
CA VAL A 218 -27.10 3.99 7.96
C VAL A 218 -26.40 5.32 8.17
N LYS A 219 -27.01 6.42 7.71
CA LYS A 219 -26.57 7.79 7.98
C LYS A 219 -27.48 8.45 9.01
N ILE A 220 -26.90 8.85 10.15
CA ILE A 220 -27.55 9.65 11.20
C ILE A 220 -27.22 11.12 10.97
N GLU A 221 -27.70 11.66 9.86
CA GLU A 221 -27.19 12.90 9.26
C GLU A 221 -28.09 14.14 9.46
N ASP A 222 -29.04 14.07 10.39
CA ASP A 222 -29.81 15.22 10.83
C ASP A 222 -30.35 15.02 12.27
N PRO A 223 -30.80 16.10 12.96
CA PRO A 223 -31.33 16.01 14.31
C PRO A 223 -32.47 15.00 14.51
N LYS A 224 -33.29 14.77 13.48
CA LYS A 224 -34.41 13.83 13.58
C LYS A 224 -33.92 12.38 13.56
N ALA A 225 -32.91 12.09 12.75
CA ALA A 225 -32.21 10.81 12.79
C ALA A 225 -31.49 10.60 14.14
N LEU A 226 -30.84 11.64 14.68
CA LEU A 226 -30.15 11.56 15.96
C LEU A 226 -31.10 11.24 17.12
N GLU A 227 -32.28 11.88 17.17
CA GLU A 227 -33.32 11.61 18.17
C GLU A 227 -33.71 10.11 18.24
N ASN A 228 -33.69 9.43 17.10
CA ASN A 228 -34.04 8.01 16.98
C ASN A 228 -32.82 7.06 16.93
N ALA A 229 -31.59 7.59 16.95
CA ALA A 229 -30.38 6.81 16.70
C ALA A 229 -30.22 5.62 17.65
N SER A 230 -30.56 5.78 18.94
CA SER A 230 -30.49 4.68 19.92
C SER A 230 -31.37 3.48 19.53
N LYS A 231 -32.56 3.72 18.96
CA LYS A 231 -33.46 2.66 18.48
C LYS A 231 -33.02 2.10 17.13
N THR A 232 -32.60 2.98 16.22
CA THR A 232 -32.14 2.60 14.88
C THR A 232 -30.90 1.70 14.96
N LEU A 233 -29.90 2.12 15.74
CA LEU A 233 -28.61 1.44 15.85
C LEU A 233 -28.64 0.17 16.71
N SER A 234 -29.74 -0.09 17.43
CA SER A 234 -29.96 -1.37 18.12
C SER A 234 -30.63 -2.43 17.24
N LEU A 235 -31.01 -2.11 16.00
CA LEU A 235 -31.65 -3.07 15.10
C LEU A 235 -30.63 -4.11 14.60
N PRO A 236 -30.95 -5.42 14.65
CA PRO A 236 -30.08 -6.45 14.13
C PRO A 236 -29.97 -6.37 12.60
N GLY A 237 -28.77 -6.65 12.06
CA GLY A 237 -28.51 -6.66 10.62
C GLY A 237 -27.85 -5.40 10.07
N LEU A 238 -27.65 -4.37 10.90
CA LEU A 238 -26.75 -3.27 10.59
C LEU A 238 -25.30 -3.66 10.95
N ALA A 239 -24.35 -3.25 10.11
CA ALA A 239 -22.92 -3.45 10.35
C ALA A 239 -22.23 -2.15 10.76
N PHE A 240 -22.67 -1.00 10.24
CA PHE A 240 -22.02 0.27 10.50
C PHE A 240 -22.97 1.47 10.49
N ALA A 241 -22.52 2.59 11.04
CA ALA A 241 -23.22 3.87 10.93
C ALA A 241 -22.24 5.04 10.84
N GLU A 242 -22.75 6.16 10.32
CA GLU A 242 -22.06 7.46 10.32
C GLU A 242 -22.99 8.57 10.83
N HIS A 243 -22.41 9.71 11.17
CA HIS A 243 -23.15 10.92 11.52
C HIS A 243 -23.24 11.95 10.37
N GLY A 244 -22.64 11.68 9.21
CA GLY A 244 -22.74 12.52 8.01
C GLY A 244 -22.43 14.00 8.27
N PRO A 245 -21.19 14.39 8.64
CA PRO A 245 -20.90 15.72 9.20
C PRO A 245 -21.30 16.89 8.30
N ARG A 246 -21.26 16.70 6.97
CA ARG A 246 -21.68 17.73 6.01
C ARG A 246 -23.18 17.95 6.02
N ASP A 247 -23.96 16.89 5.82
CA ASP A 247 -25.42 16.93 5.81
C ASP A 247 -25.99 17.29 7.19
N PHE A 248 -25.37 16.80 8.27
CA PHE A 248 -25.73 17.19 9.63
C PHE A 248 -25.48 18.69 9.83
N GLY A 249 -24.31 19.20 9.44
CA GLY A 249 -24.03 20.64 9.47
C GLY A 249 -25.04 21.44 8.65
N PHE A 250 -25.37 20.97 7.45
CA PHE A 250 -26.36 21.60 6.59
C PHE A 250 -27.75 21.65 7.22
N SER A 251 -28.17 20.58 7.90
CA SER A 251 -29.43 20.52 8.65
C SER A 251 -29.50 21.52 9.82
N LEU A 252 -28.34 21.94 10.33
CA LEU A 252 -28.21 22.98 11.36
C LEU A 252 -28.04 24.40 10.78
N GLY A 253 -28.07 24.55 9.46
CA GLY A 253 -27.93 25.83 8.75
C GLY A 253 -26.50 26.22 8.38
N PHE A 254 -25.50 25.34 8.54
CA PHE A 254 -24.13 25.61 8.13
C PHE A 254 -23.94 25.31 6.64
N LEU A 255 -23.91 26.36 5.81
CA LEU A 255 -23.81 26.24 4.35
C LEU A 255 -22.46 25.72 3.85
N GLU A 256 -21.38 25.91 4.63
CA GLU A 256 -20.03 25.51 4.23
C GLU A 256 -19.79 23.99 4.31
N GLY A 257 -20.67 23.23 5.00
CA GLY A 257 -20.69 21.77 5.01
C GLY A 257 -19.31 21.10 5.06
N ARG A 258 -18.62 21.20 6.21
CA ARG A 258 -17.26 20.64 6.40
C ARG A 258 -17.31 19.29 7.11
N ALA A 259 -16.59 18.30 6.55
CA ALA A 259 -16.35 17.00 7.18
C ALA A 259 -15.03 16.96 7.97
N ASP A 260 -14.07 17.81 7.60
CA ASP A 260 -12.76 17.90 8.23
C ASP A 260 -12.79 18.83 9.44
N PRO A 261 -12.06 18.50 10.52
CA PRO A 261 -11.84 19.41 11.63
C PRO A 261 -11.22 20.75 11.22
N PRO A 262 -11.51 21.83 11.98
CA PRO A 262 -12.54 21.87 13.01
C PRO A 262 -13.93 21.66 12.38
N VAL A 263 -14.93 21.13 13.09
CA VAL A 263 -16.35 21.05 12.66
C VAL A 263 -17.22 21.87 13.63
N PRO A 264 -18.46 22.28 13.30
CA PRO A 264 -19.30 22.97 14.28
C PRO A 264 -19.55 22.09 15.52
N LYS A 265 -19.61 22.69 16.72
CA LYS A 265 -19.71 21.92 17.99
C LYS A 265 -20.94 21.00 18.05
N GLY A 266 -22.05 21.40 17.44
CA GLY A 266 -23.25 20.55 17.33
C GLY A 266 -23.01 19.29 16.49
N VAL A 267 -22.24 19.41 15.40
CA VAL A 267 -21.84 18.28 14.55
C VAL A 267 -20.86 17.36 15.29
N GLU A 268 -19.89 17.95 15.98
CA GLU A 268 -18.91 17.18 16.79
C GLU A 268 -19.60 16.35 17.88
N ASN A 269 -20.56 16.94 18.58
CA ASN A 269 -21.34 16.26 19.63
C ASN A 269 -22.19 15.13 19.05
N ALA A 270 -22.84 15.34 17.90
CA ALA A 270 -23.59 14.31 17.20
C ALA A 270 -22.69 13.14 16.78
N GLY A 271 -21.49 13.42 16.26
CA GLY A 271 -20.50 12.39 15.93
C GLY A 271 -20.07 11.56 17.14
N LYS A 272 -19.80 12.21 18.28
CA LYS A 272 -19.48 11.52 19.54
C LYS A 272 -20.63 10.64 20.03
N GLU A 273 -21.86 11.13 19.97
CA GLU A 273 -23.04 10.37 20.38
C GLU A 273 -23.25 9.13 19.50
N VAL A 274 -23.15 9.28 18.18
CA VAL A 274 -23.28 8.16 17.23
C VAL A 274 -22.15 7.15 17.41
N LEU A 275 -20.90 7.59 17.63
CA LEU A 275 -19.78 6.71 17.93
C LEU A 275 -20.02 5.86 19.19
N GLU A 276 -20.49 6.47 20.28
CA GLU A 276 -20.78 5.74 21.51
C GLU A 276 -21.96 4.76 21.34
N LEU A 277 -22.98 5.13 20.57
CA LEU A 277 -24.05 4.20 20.20
C LEU A 277 -23.56 3.05 19.32
N CYS A 278 -22.62 3.30 18.41
CA CYS A 278 -21.99 2.25 17.60
C CYS A 278 -21.24 1.26 18.50
N LYS A 279 -20.37 1.75 19.39
CA LYS A 279 -19.65 0.91 20.37
C LYS A 279 -20.62 0.07 21.22
N LYS A 280 -21.68 0.69 21.72
CA LYS A 280 -22.70 0.02 22.55
C LYS A 280 -23.39 -1.14 21.83
N ASN A 281 -23.64 -1.01 20.53
CA ASN A 281 -24.38 -2.00 19.74
C ASN A 281 -23.49 -2.88 18.86
N GLY A 282 -22.16 -2.78 18.97
CA GLY A 282 -21.21 -3.57 18.18
C GLY A 282 -21.17 -3.19 16.69
N LEU A 283 -21.52 -1.94 16.35
CA LEU A 283 -21.43 -1.43 14.98
C LEU A 283 -20.09 -0.76 14.75
N TYR A 284 -19.60 -0.83 13.50
CA TYR A 284 -18.44 -0.05 13.07
C TYR A 284 -18.84 1.41 12.83
N PHE A 285 -18.02 2.35 13.31
CA PHE A 285 -18.26 3.77 13.09
C PHE A 285 -17.46 4.28 11.89
N LEU A 286 -18.17 4.97 10.98
CA LEU A 286 -17.61 5.65 9.82
C LEU A 286 -17.47 7.13 10.11
N ASP A 287 -16.26 7.64 9.90
CA ASP A 287 -15.98 9.06 9.96
C ASP A 287 -14.80 9.44 9.08
N ASN A 288 -14.61 10.74 8.88
CA ASN A 288 -13.51 11.27 8.10
C ASN A 288 -12.16 11.09 8.80
N VAL A 289 -11.13 10.77 8.02
CA VAL A 289 -9.76 10.59 8.49
C VAL A 289 -8.77 11.32 7.58
N LEU A 290 -7.74 11.88 8.19
CA LEU A 290 -6.65 12.60 7.54
C LEU A 290 -5.31 11.95 7.89
N PRO A 291 -4.24 12.15 7.08
CA PRO A 291 -2.94 11.53 7.33
C PRO A 291 -2.36 11.83 8.71
N ASP A 292 -2.63 13.02 9.24
CA ASP A 292 -2.15 13.53 10.53
C ASP A 292 -2.97 13.04 11.72
N ASN A 293 -4.25 12.70 11.53
CA ASN A 293 -5.14 12.30 12.63
C ASN A 293 -5.56 10.82 12.60
N VAL A 294 -5.32 10.08 11.51
CA VAL A 294 -5.88 8.73 11.34
C VAL A 294 -5.55 7.78 12.49
N LYS A 295 -4.36 7.91 13.11
CA LYS A 295 -3.96 7.10 14.27
C LYS A 295 -4.88 7.32 15.47
N SER A 296 -5.06 8.58 15.89
CA SER A 296 -5.94 8.90 17.03
C SER A 296 -7.40 8.55 16.75
N ARG A 297 -7.85 8.71 15.49
CA ARG A 297 -9.20 8.34 15.07
C ARG A 297 -9.45 6.84 15.17
N ILE A 298 -8.46 6.02 14.79
CA ILE A 298 -8.53 4.56 14.98
C ILE A 298 -8.63 4.24 16.48
N ASP A 299 -7.82 4.88 17.32
CA ASP A 299 -7.82 4.67 18.78
C ASP A 299 -9.16 5.07 19.43
N GLU A 300 -9.85 6.08 18.89
CA GLU A 300 -11.18 6.52 19.33
C GLU A 300 -12.30 5.52 18.97
N GLY A 301 -12.04 4.61 18.02
CA GLY A 301 -12.98 3.59 17.55
C GLY A 301 -13.49 3.80 16.12
N VAL A 302 -12.93 4.73 15.35
CA VAL A 302 -13.23 4.85 13.92
C VAL A 302 -12.63 3.65 13.18
N LYS A 303 -13.48 2.81 12.60
CA LYS A 303 -13.07 1.62 11.84
C LYS A 303 -13.35 1.74 10.35
N ILE A 304 -14.07 2.78 9.92
CA ILE A 304 -14.26 3.09 8.51
C ILE A 304 -13.77 4.52 8.26
N GLY A 305 -12.65 4.66 7.55
CA GLY A 305 -12.07 5.94 7.20
C GLY A 305 -12.62 6.49 5.88
N ALA A 306 -13.33 7.61 5.95
CA ALA A 306 -13.85 8.35 4.81
C ALA A 306 -12.82 9.31 4.19
N GLY A 307 -13.21 9.98 3.11
CA GLY A 307 -12.44 11.08 2.49
C GLY A 307 -11.67 10.73 1.22
N SER A 308 -11.72 9.48 0.74
CA SER A 308 -10.93 9.03 -0.44
C SER A 308 -9.44 9.35 -0.32
N ASN A 309 -8.90 9.34 0.91
CA ASN A 309 -7.53 9.74 1.19
C ASN A 309 -6.60 8.52 1.27
N GLU A 310 -5.91 8.25 0.16
CA GLU A 310 -4.96 7.13 0.02
C GLU A 310 -3.82 7.20 1.05
N GLN A 311 -3.34 8.40 1.37
CA GLN A 311 -2.26 8.59 2.34
C GLN A 311 -2.73 8.27 3.77
N ALA A 312 -3.92 8.71 4.16
CA ALA A 312 -4.52 8.34 5.45
C ALA A 312 -4.73 6.83 5.55
N ALA A 313 -5.19 6.19 4.47
CA ALA A 313 -5.34 4.74 4.41
C ALA A 313 -4.00 4.01 4.61
N MET A 314 -2.93 4.48 3.96
CA MET A 314 -1.58 3.96 4.14
C MET A 314 -1.11 4.10 5.59
N VAL A 315 -1.19 5.30 6.17
CA VAL A 315 -0.76 5.54 7.56
C VAL A 315 -1.54 4.66 8.55
N GLY A 316 -2.86 4.52 8.37
CA GLY A 316 -3.69 3.70 9.24
C GLY A 316 -3.45 2.19 9.10
N ARG A 317 -3.17 1.69 7.89
CA ARG A 317 -2.75 0.29 7.64
C ARG A 317 -1.45 -0.06 8.32
N LEU A 318 -0.49 0.85 8.24
CA LEU A 318 0.81 0.71 8.87
C LEU A 318 0.67 0.71 10.40
N TYR A 319 -0.10 1.67 10.93
CA TYR A 319 -0.40 1.77 12.36
C TYR A 319 -1.02 0.49 12.93
N THR A 320 -1.95 -0.12 12.18
CA THR A 320 -2.66 -1.35 12.56
C THR A 320 -1.96 -2.64 12.11
N LYS A 321 -0.74 -2.52 11.58
CA LYS A 321 0.12 -3.64 11.14
C LYS A 321 -0.61 -4.60 10.20
N ARG A 322 -1.38 -4.06 9.25
CA ARG A 322 -2.22 -4.86 8.35
C ARG A 322 -1.40 -5.91 7.59
N ILE A 323 -1.90 -7.15 7.60
CA ILE A 323 -1.30 -8.28 6.88
C ILE A 323 -1.96 -8.60 5.54
N MET A 324 -3.22 -8.21 5.32
CA MET A 324 -3.88 -8.40 4.03
C MET A 324 -3.23 -7.49 2.97
N PRO A 325 -2.81 -7.99 1.79
CA PRO A 325 -2.22 -7.17 0.73
C PRO A 325 -3.09 -5.99 0.28
N TRP A 326 -2.43 -4.88 -0.02
CA TRP A 326 -3.00 -3.74 -0.73
C TRP A 326 -2.05 -3.30 -1.85
N GLU A 327 -2.48 -2.39 -2.72
CA GLU A 327 -1.68 -1.87 -3.83
C GLU A 327 -0.22 -1.59 -3.39
N GLN A 328 0.74 -2.23 -4.07
CA GLN A 328 2.15 -2.01 -3.79
C GLN A 328 2.58 -0.67 -4.36
N ILE A 329 3.00 0.24 -3.48
CA ILE A 329 3.50 1.53 -3.89
C ILE A 329 4.93 1.31 -4.34
N LYS A 330 5.26 1.80 -5.54
CA LYS A 330 6.65 1.82 -5.99
C LYS A 330 6.98 3.15 -6.66
N TYR A 331 8.18 3.65 -6.39
CA TYR A 331 8.68 4.91 -6.94
C TYR A 331 9.80 4.66 -7.92
N CYS A 332 9.88 5.52 -8.93
CA CYS A 332 10.94 5.50 -9.93
C CYS A 332 11.60 6.87 -10.05
N ARG A 333 12.82 6.85 -10.60
CA ARG A 333 13.45 8.00 -11.24
C ARG A 333 13.58 7.66 -12.72
N TYR A 334 13.20 8.57 -13.60
CA TYR A 334 13.17 8.30 -15.03
C TYR A 334 13.62 9.51 -15.84
N LYS A 335 14.09 9.24 -17.05
CA LYS A 335 14.46 10.25 -18.05
C LYS A 335 13.48 10.20 -19.22
N TYR A 336 12.92 11.36 -19.57
CA TYR A 336 12.03 11.54 -20.73
C TYR A 336 12.35 12.89 -21.39
N ASN A 337 12.52 12.92 -22.72
CA ASN A 337 12.88 14.14 -23.47
C ASN A 337 14.05 14.95 -22.87
N ASN A 338 15.08 14.26 -22.38
CA ASN A 338 16.24 14.83 -21.68
C ASN A 338 16.01 15.43 -20.28
N GLU A 339 14.79 15.41 -19.76
CA GLU A 339 14.48 15.79 -18.39
C GLU A 339 14.46 14.57 -17.48
N ILE A 340 14.90 14.75 -16.24
CA ILE A 340 14.87 13.71 -15.21
C ILE A 340 13.82 14.09 -14.18
N SER A 341 12.97 13.13 -13.83
CA SER A 341 11.92 13.32 -12.84
C SER A 341 11.75 12.07 -11.98
N TYR A 342 11.08 12.26 -10.85
CA TYR A 342 10.58 11.15 -10.03
C TYR A 342 9.13 10.86 -10.39
N GLY A 343 8.68 9.64 -10.10
CA GLY A 343 7.29 9.28 -10.32
C GLY A 343 6.80 8.15 -9.43
N LEU A 344 5.53 8.25 -9.04
CA LEU A 344 4.76 7.17 -8.43
C LEU A 344 4.29 6.23 -9.53
N VAL A 345 4.58 4.94 -9.42
CA VAL A 345 4.21 3.95 -10.42
C VAL A 345 2.97 3.20 -9.97
N LYS A 346 1.93 3.18 -10.81
CA LYS A 346 0.74 2.33 -10.65
C LYS A 346 0.50 1.54 -11.94
N GLY A 347 0.50 0.21 -11.84
CA GLY A 347 0.50 -0.65 -13.02
C GLY A 347 1.66 -0.31 -13.97
N ASN A 348 1.32 0.09 -15.20
CA ASN A 348 2.28 0.50 -16.24
C ASN A 348 2.41 2.02 -16.41
N THR A 349 1.78 2.80 -15.53
CA THR A 349 1.72 4.26 -15.60
C THR A 349 2.57 4.88 -14.50
N ILE A 350 3.37 5.87 -14.88
CA ILE A 350 4.15 6.72 -14.00
C ILE A 350 3.38 8.03 -13.85
N PHE A 351 3.04 8.40 -12.61
CA PHE A 351 2.52 9.70 -12.24
C PHE A 351 3.67 10.56 -11.76
N THR A 352 3.99 11.61 -12.51
CA THR A 352 5.13 12.50 -12.20
C THR A 352 4.91 13.23 -10.89
N ILE A 353 5.96 13.28 -10.07
CA ILE A 353 5.99 14.01 -8.80
C ILE A 353 7.08 15.08 -8.84
N ASP A 354 6.83 16.21 -8.17
CA ASP A 354 7.68 17.41 -8.23
C ASP A 354 8.98 17.31 -7.43
N LYS A 355 9.11 16.31 -6.56
CA LYS A 355 10.27 16.07 -5.70
C LYS A 355 10.55 14.58 -5.52
N ALA A 356 11.72 14.26 -4.99
CA ALA A 356 12.05 12.90 -4.59
C ALA A 356 11.06 12.37 -3.54
N PRO A 357 10.75 11.06 -3.53
CA PRO A 357 9.57 10.54 -2.84
C PRO A 357 9.72 10.46 -1.31
N TRP A 358 10.93 10.67 -0.78
CA TRP A 358 11.19 10.83 0.66
C TRP A 358 10.96 12.26 1.17
N PHE A 359 10.62 13.20 0.29
CA PHE A 359 10.11 14.52 0.67
C PHE A 359 8.61 14.60 0.44
N GLU A 360 7.95 15.56 1.08
CA GLU A 360 6.57 15.90 0.74
C GLU A 360 6.50 16.40 -0.70
N TYR A 361 5.74 15.68 -1.54
CA TYR A 361 5.63 15.90 -2.97
C TYR A 361 4.17 16.10 -3.39
N LYS A 362 3.99 16.68 -4.58
CA LYS A 362 2.71 16.77 -5.28
C LYS A 362 2.82 16.09 -6.64
N LYS A 363 1.72 15.47 -7.09
CA LYS A 363 1.61 15.00 -8.48
C LYS A 363 1.50 16.22 -9.39
N THR A 364 2.29 16.27 -10.47
CA THR A 364 2.26 17.41 -11.40
C THR A 364 1.03 17.40 -12.32
N GLY A 365 0.35 16.25 -12.41
CA GLY A 365 -0.69 15.97 -13.40
C GLY A 365 -0.16 15.25 -14.64
N ASP A 366 1.16 15.26 -14.86
CA ASP A 366 1.77 14.55 -15.97
C ASP A 366 1.84 13.05 -15.70
N THR A 367 1.55 12.28 -16.75
CA THR A 367 1.72 10.83 -16.74
C THR A 367 2.58 10.37 -17.91
N LYS A 368 3.25 9.22 -17.73
CA LYS A 368 4.05 8.54 -18.76
C LYS A 368 3.81 7.04 -18.66
N LEU A 369 3.84 6.32 -19.77
CA LEU A 369 3.93 4.86 -19.70
C LEU A 369 5.37 4.45 -19.42
N ILE A 370 5.58 3.42 -18.60
CA ILE A 370 6.93 2.92 -18.26
C ILE A 370 7.76 2.63 -19.53
N LYS A 371 7.11 2.15 -20.60
CA LYS A 371 7.76 1.82 -21.88
C LYS A 371 8.27 3.05 -22.66
N GLU A 372 7.80 4.25 -22.34
CA GLU A 372 8.12 5.49 -23.06
C GLU A 372 9.33 6.22 -22.46
N VAL A 373 9.76 5.81 -21.26
CA VAL A 373 10.81 6.47 -20.51
C VAL A 373 12.04 5.58 -20.39
N LYS A 374 13.20 6.20 -20.18
CA LYS A 374 14.39 5.48 -19.70
C LYS A 374 14.34 5.47 -18.17
N LEU A 375 14.14 4.30 -17.58
CA LEU A 375 14.27 4.14 -16.12
C LEU A 375 15.72 4.37 -15.71
N LEU A 376 15.90 5.11 -14.62
CA LEU A 376 17.18 5.34 -13.98
C LEU A 376 17.22 4.55 -12.66
N ASN A 377 18.40 4.47 -12.05
CA ASN A 377 18.52 4.10 -10.65
C ASN A 377 17.62 5.05 -9.81
N PRO A 378 16.77 4.51 -8.90
CA PRO A 378 15.64 5.27 -8.35
C PRO A 378 16.02 6.25 -7.23
N SER A 379 17.32 6.46 -6.99
CA SER A 379 17.85 7.43 -6.02
C SER A 379 19.16 8.03 -6.53
N GLU A 380 19.55 9.20 -6.01
CA GLU A 380 20.86 9.84 -6.21
C GLU A 380 21.64 9.86 -4.88
N PRO A 381 22.20 8.72 -4.45
CA PRO A 381 22.82 8.58 -3.13
C PRO A 381 24.08 9.45 -3.01
N GLN A 382 24.30 10.07 -1.86
CA GLN A 382 25.59 10.66 -1.50
C GLN A 382 26.56 9.56 -1.03
N ASN A 383 26.03 8.61 -0.26
CA ASN A 383 26.74 7.45 0.22
C ASN A 383 26.14 6.17 -0.36
N ILE A 384 26.99 5.34 -0.96
CA ILE A 384 26.68 3.96 -1.32
C ILE A 384 27.50 3.07 -0.39
N ILE A 385 26.83 2.30 0.46
CA ILE A 385 27.47 1.48 1.49
C ILE A 385 27.19 0.02 1.18
N GLY A 386 28.20 -0.84 1.25
CA GLY A 386 28.02 -2.29 1.17
C GLY A 386 28.42 -2.99 2.45
N LEU A 387 27.77 -4.13 2.73
CA LEU A 387 28.08 -4.97 3.88
C LEU A 387 28.91 -6.18 3.48
N SER A 388 29.88 -6.53 4.33
CA SER A 388 30.67 -7.74 4.19
C SER A 388 30.19 -8.81 5.16
N LYS A 389 30.09 -10.06 4.68
CA LYS A 389 29.74 -11.25 5.50
C LYS A 389 28.44 -11.08 6.31
N ALA A 390 27.39 -10.51 5.71
CA ALA A 390 26.11 -10.24 6.38
C ALA A 390 25.11 -11.42 6.38
N TYR A 391 25.48 -12.57 5.81
CA TYR A 391 24.65 -13.78 5.72
C TYR A 391 25.23 -14.95 6.51
N LYS A 392 24.36 -15.80 7.06
CA LYS A 392 24.74 -16.97 7.89
C LYS A 392 25.79 -17.87 7.20
N SER A 393 25.66 -18.05 5.89
CA SER A 393 26.59 -18.87 5.09
C SER A 393 28.05 -18.39 5.15
N ALA A 394 28.30 -17.11 5.42
CA ALA A 394 29.64 -16.54 5.47
C ALA A 394 30.43 -16.92 6.74
N TRP A 395 29.75 -17.44 7.77
CA TRP A 395 30.34 -17.76 9.07
C TRP A 395 30.37 -19.26 9.38
N GLN A 396 29.75 -20.11 8.54
CA GLN A 396 29.68 -21.55 8.76
C GLN A 396 29.14 -21.88 10.18
N ASN A 397 30.00 -22.35 11.09
CA ASN A 397 29.67 -22.67 12.48
C ASN A 397 30.12 -21.60 13.49
N ASP A 398 30.82 -20.55 13.04
CA ASP A 398 31.30 -19.48 13.89
C ASP A 398 30.18 -18.48 14.23
N ALA A 399 30.27 -17.87 15.41
CA ALA A 399 29.36 -16.80 15.79
C ALA A 399 29.70 -15.51 15.02
N PRO A 400 28.73 -14.89 14.34
CA PRO A 400 28.97 -13.63 13.65
C PRO A 400 29.23 -12.48 14.63
N PRO A 401 29.96 -11.43 14.23
CA PRO A 401 30.28 -10.31 15.09
C PRO A 401 29.01 -9.53 15.45
N LYS A 402 29.00 -8.91 16.64
CA LYS A 402 27.89 -8.06 17.09
C LYS A 402 27.73 -6.77 16.28
N THR A 403 28.81 -6.31 15.64
CA THR A 403 28.85 -5.08 14.85
C THR A 403 28.94 -5.38 13.36
N VAL A 404 28.22 -4.61 12.55
CA VAL A 404 28.24 -4.75 11.10
C VAL A 404 29.63 -4.45 10.52
N ARG A 405 29.99 -5.14 9.43
CA ARG A 405 31.21 -4.89 8.65
C ARG A 405 30.80 -4.27 7.33
N TRP A 406 31.38 -3.12 6.99
CA TRP A 406 30.92 -2.30 5.88
C TRP A 406 32.08 -1.63 5.14
N PHE A 407 31.81 -1.18 3.92
CA PHE A 407 32.71 -0.42 3.06
C PHE A 407 31.91 0.59 2.24
N LEU A 408 32.60 1.62 1.72
CA LEU A 408 32.00 2.63 0.85
C LEU A 408 32.28 2.31 -0.61
N LYS A 409 31.29 2.57 -1.48
CA LYS A 409 31.43 2.60 -2.93
C LYS A 409 31.23 4.06 -3.41
N PRO A 410 31.97 4.53 -4.43
CA PRO A 410 31.83 5.88 -4.95
C PRO A 410 30.52 6.02 -5.73
N GLN A 411 30.00 7.25 -5.85
CA GLN A 411 28.80 7.53 -6.63
C GLN A 411 28.91 7.09 -8.10
N SER A 412 30.12 7.14 -8.68
CA SER A 412 30.38 6.67 -10.06
C SER A 412 30.14 5.18 -10.27
N SER A 413 30.04 4.40 -9.19
CA SER A 413 29.66 3.00 -9.26
C SER A 413 28.16 2.79 -9.53
N ALA A 414 27.29 3.78 -9.32
CA ALA A 414 25.84 3.62 -9.51
C ALA A 414 25.47 3.34 -10.99
N THR A 415 24.56 2.38 -11.21
CA THR A 415 24.08 2.04 -12.57
C THR A 415 22.61 1.71 -12.58
N SER A 416 21.93 2.08 -13.67
CA SER A 416 20.50 1.80 -13.84
C SER A 416 20.27 0.41 -14.38
N THR A 417 19.06 -0.12 -14.20
CA THR A 417 18.65 -1.35 -14.89
C THR A 417 18.77 -1.18 -16.42
N LYS A 418 19.06 -2.28 -17.11
CA LYS A 418 19.25 -2.44 -18.56
C LYS A 418 20.43 -1.68 -19.15
N GLU A 419 21.26 -1.04 -18.34
CA GLU A 419 22.51 -0.43 -18.81
C GLU A 419 23.64 -1.45 -18.88
N GLU A 420 24.59 -1.18 -19.77
CA GLU A 420 25.82 -1.95 -19.92
C GLU A 420 26.82 -1.57 -18.84
N ILE A 421 27.50 -2.56 -18.29
CA ILE A 421 28.56 -2.41 -17.29
C ILE A 421 29.87 -2.74 -17.98
N LYS A 422 30.66 -1.71 -18.24
CA LYS A 422 31.98 -1.84 -18.85
C LYS A 422 32.99 -2.31 -17.82
N LEU A 423 33.68 -3.41 -18.10
CA LEU A 423 34.77 -3.86 -17.24
C LEU A 423 35.99 -2.92 -17.37
N PRO A 424 36.62 -2.51 -16.25
CA PRO A 424 37.90 -1.82 -16.29
C PRO A 424 38.95 -2.65 -17.04
N SER A 425 39.89 -1.98 -17.71
CA SER A 425 40.96 -2.65 -18.46
C SER A 425 41.81 -3.58 -17.60
N SER A 426 41.85 -3.36 -16.28
CA SER A 426 42.61 -4.13 -15.28
C SER A 426 41.96 -5.46 -14.87
N VAL A 427 40.74 -5.78 -15.31
CA VAL A 427 40.08 -7.07 -15.04
C VAL A 427 39.43 -7.64 -16.30
N ASP A 428 39.25 -8.97 -16.37
CA ASP A 428 38.57 -9.68 -17.46
C ASP A 428 37.22 -10.26 -17.05
N LYS A 429 36.99 -10.39 -15.74
CA LYS A 429 35.78 -10.93 -15.16
C LYS A 429 35.49 -10.28 -13.82
N VAL A 430 34.23 -10.34 -13.41
CA VAL A 430 33.74 -9.79 -12.14
C VAL A 430 32.97 -10.84 -11.37
N LYS A 431 32.89 -10.63 -10.06
CA LYS A 431 31.96 -11.30 -9.15
C LYS A 431 30.71 -10.43 -9.00
N VAL A 432 29.55 -11.05 -9.13
CA VAL A 432 28.23 -10.39 -8.99
C VAL A 432 27.46 -10.99 -7.84
N GLU A 433 26.79 -10.13 -7.07
CA GLU A 433 26.20 -10.44 -5.76
C GLU A 433 24.78 -9.87 -5.71
N SER A 434 23.77 -10.72 -5.56
CA SER A 434 22.37 -10.25 -5.44
C SER A 434 22.09 -9.79 -4.04
N GLU A 435 21.57 -8.57 -3.89
CA GLU A 435 21.32 -7.96 -2.59
C GLU A 435 19.99 -7.22 -2.52
N LEU A 436 19.38 -7.27 -1.34
CA LEU A 436 18.38 -6.29 -0.94
C LEU A 436 19.10 -4.98 -0.58
N VAL A 437 18.63 -3.86 -1.10
CA VAL A 437 19.22 -2.54 -0.85
C VAL A 437 18.26 -1.69 -0.04
N ILE A 438 18.73 -1.19 1.09
CA ILE A 438 18.00 -0.26 1.98
C ILE A 438 18.14 1.14 1.39
N VAL A 439 17.05 1.90 1.33
CA VAL A 439 17.06 3.31 0.91
C VAL A 439 16.68 4.18 2.11
N ILE A 440 17.53 5.15 2.44
CA ILE A 440 17.32 6.08 3.56
C ILE A 440 16.36 7.20 3.13
N GLY A 441 15.41 7.53 3.98
CA GLY A 441 14.39 8.58 3.77
C GLY A 441 14.57 9.81 4.63
N GLU A 442 15.25 9.68 5.75
CA GLU A 442 15.44 10.75 6.73
C GLU A 442 16.91 10.94 7.05
N HIS A 443 17.23 12.09 7.64
CA HIS A 443 18.58 12.34 8.13
C HIS A 443 18.82 11.53 9.41
N VAL A 444 19.87 10.72 9.45
CA VAL A 444 20.16 9.81 10.57
C VAL A 444 21.59 9.99 11.07
N LYS A 445 21.74 10.26 12.36
CA LYS A 445 23.02 10.27 13.06
C LYS A 445 22.82 9.79 14.49
N ASP A 446 23.69 8.86 14.92
CA ASP A 446 23.69 8.31 16.29
C ASP A 446 22.32 7.76 16.74
N ALA A 447 21.60 7.12 15.83
CA ALA A 447 20.24 6.65 16.05
C ALA A 447 20.20 5.29 16.76
N ASN A 448 19.21 5.11 17.64
CA ASN A 448 18.83 3.79 18.15
C ASN A 448 18.13 2.96 17.06
N GLU A 449 17.82 1.67 17.32
CA GLU A 449 17.21 0.82 16.29
C GLU A 449 15.79 1.25 15.88
N GLU A 450 15.01 1.87 16.77
CA GLU A 450 13.66 2.35 16.43
C GLU A 450 13.74 3.61 15.56
N GLU A 451 14.60 4.56 15.89
CA GLU A 451 14.90 5.75 15.06
C GLU A 451 15.49 5.36 13.71
N ALA A 452 16.40 4.37 13.69
CA ALA A 452 17.03 3.86 12.48
C ALA A 452 16.03 3.09 11.60
N GLU A 453 15.16 2.30 12.21
CA GLU A 453 14.01 1.71 11.52
C GLU A 453 13.18 2.83 10.91
N ASN A 454 12.87 3.86 11.72
CA ASN A 454 12.13 5.06 11.38
C ASN A 454 12.76 5.96 10.30
N ALA A 455 13.95 5.64 9.81
CA ALA A 455 14.56 6.41 8.73
C ALA A 455 14.63 5.67 7.39
N ILE A 456 14.20 4.41 7.33
CA ILE A 456 14.28 3.59 6.11
C ILE A 456 13.10 3.93 5.19
N PHE A 457 13.32 4.72 4.14
CA PHE A 457 12.26 5.04 3.16
C PHE A 457 11.63 3.79 2.53
N GLY A 458 12.46 2.80 2.21
CA GLY A 458 12.03 1.57 1.57
C GLY A 458 13.19 0.70 1.12
N TYR A 459 12.88 -0.25 0.25
CA TYR A 459 13.87 -1.20 -0.27
C TYR A 459 13.89 -1.20 -1.80
N THR A 460 15.03 -1.57 -2.37
CA THR A 460 15.20 -1.83 -3.80
C THR A 460 16.11 -3.05 -4.01
N ILE A 461 16.33 -3.44 -5.26
CA ILE A 461 17.21 -4.56 -5.62
C ILE A 461 18.58 -3.99 -5.98
N GLY A 462 19.64 -4.67 -5.59
CA GLY A 462 21.00 -4.34 -5.95
C GLY A 462 21.81 -5.52 -6.47
N ASN A 463 22.85 -5.18 -7.23
CA ASN A 463 23.95 -6.07 -7.57
C ASN A 463 25.27 -5.47 -7.04
N ASP A 464 25.90 -6.06 -6.02
CA ASP A 464 27.22 -5.61 -5.56
C ASP A 464 28.33 -6.26 -6.41
N ILE A 465 28.87 -5.50 -7.36
CA ILE A 465 29.90 -6.01 -8.27
C ILE A 465 31.29 -5.79 -7.69
N VAL A 466 32.14 -6.81 -7.84
CA VAL A 466 33.54 -6.81 -7.44
C VAL A 466 34.41 -7.25 -8.60
N GLY A 467 35.48 -6.51 -8.90
CA GLY A 467 36.53 -7.00 -9.77
C GLY A 467 37.12 -8.31 -9.26
N ASP A 468 37.34 -9.29 -10.14
CA ASP A 468 37.97 -10.54 -9.73
C ASP A 468 39.46 -10.32 -9.45
N ALA A 469 39.89 -10.60 -8.21
CA ALA A 469 41.26 -10.33 -7.77
C ALA A 469 42.30 -11.16 -8.54
N ASP A 470 42.01 -12.44 -8.84
CA ASP A 470 42.91 -13.28 -9.62
C ASP A 470 43.07 -12.72 -11.04
N SER A 471 41.97 -12.26 -11.64
CA SER A 471 42.01 -11.58 -12.94
C SER A 471 42.84 -10.31 -12.89
N TYR A 472 42.76 -9.54 -11.80
CA TYR A 472 43.55 -8.32 -11.61
C TYR A 472 45.05 -8.63 -11.53
N VAL A 473 45.45 -9.57 -10.67
CA VAL A 473 46.85 -9.99 -10.49
C VAL A 473 47.44 -10.47 -11.82
N MET A 474 46.70 -11.31 -12.54
CA MET A 474 47.14 -11.87 -13.84
C MET A 474 47.31 -10.78 -14.90
N LYS A 475 46.39 -9.81 -14.98
CA LYS A 475 46.47 -8.72 -15.97
C LYS A 475 47.56 -7.70 -15.69
N ASN A 476 47.94 -7.54 -14.43
CA ASN A 476 48.96 -6.56 -14.01
C ASN A 476 50.34 -7.20 -13.77
N GLU A 477 50.52 -8.46 -14.19
CA GLU A 477 51.80 -9.20 -14.11
C GLU A 477 52.39 -9.29 -12.69
N GLU A 478 51.55 -9.23 -11.66
CA GLU A 478 51.97 -9.38 -10.27
C GLU A 478 52.30 -10.86 -9.98
N LYS A 479 53.44 -11.12 -9.32
CA LYS A 479 53.78 -12.47 -8.84
C LYS A 479 52.76 -12.88 -7.78
N ASN A 480 52.32 -14.14 -7.78
CA ASN A 480 51.38 -14.77 -6.83
C ASN A 480 51.80 -14.59 -5.34
N GLU A 481 51.69 -13.37 -4.82
CA GLU A 481 51.62 -13.08 -3.41
C GLU A 481 50.17 -13.22 -2.96
N SER A 482 49.96 -13.51 -1.68
CA SER A 482 48.61 -13.62 -1.12
C SER A 482 47.84 -12.35 -1.42
N VAL A 483 46.73 -12.46 -2.17
CA VAL A 483 45.78 -11.35 -2.38
C VAL A 483 45.42 -10.79 -1.01
N ASP A 484 45.85 -9.57 -0.74
CA ASP A 484 45.53 -8.92 0.52
C ASP A 484 44.03 -8.54 0.55
N ASN A 485 43.47 -8.43 1.76
CA ASN A 485 42.06 -8.09 1.92
C ASN A 485 41.72 -6.66 1.44
N ILE A 486 42.74 -5.82 1.27
CA ILE A 486 42.60 -4.43 0.82
C ILE A 486 42.28 -4.41 -0.68
N LEU A 487 42.96 -5.23 -1.48
CA LEU A 487 42.72 -5.33 -2.93
C LEU A 487 41.28 -5.72 -3.24
N SER A 488 40.73 -6.71 -2.53
CA SER A 488 39.34 -7.13 -2.70
C SER A 488 38.34 -5.99 -2.42
N SER A 489 38.65 -5.11 -1.46
CA SER A 489 37.82 -3.93 -1.16
C SER A 489 37.99 -2.84 -2.22
N GLY A 490 39.22 -2.63 -2.72
CA GLY A 490 39.52 -1.70 -3.81
C GLY A 490 38.92 -2.12 -5.16
N LEU A 491 38.65 -3.41 -5.38
CA LEU A 491 37.99 -3.87 -6.59
C LEU A 491 36.46 -3.74 -6.57
N LYS A 492 35.87 -3.31 -5.44
CA LYS A 492 34.43 -3.00 -5.32
C LYS A 492 34.09 -1.59 -5.81
N ILE A 493 35.06 -0.70 -6.04
CA ILE A 493 34.79 0.72 -6.33
C ILE A 493 34.75 1.09 -7.82
N GLY A 494 34.73 0.10 -8.72
CA GLY A 494 34.70 0.34 -10.17
C GLY A 494 33.49 1.16 -10.63
N ASP A 495 33.67 1.93 -11.70
CA ASP A 495 32.55 2.63 -12.34
C ASP A 495 31.50 1.61 -12.77
N ASN A 496 30.24 1.94 -12.52
CA ASN A 496 29.09 1.08 -12.77
C ASN A 496 29.01 -0.25 -11.98
N PHE A 497 29.76 -0.40 -10.87
CA PHE A 497 29.78 -1.63 -10.06
C PHE A 497 28.73 -1.70 -8.92
N SER A 498 27.77 -0.77 -8.90
CA SER A 498 26.60 -0.73 -8.01
C SER A 498 25.29 -0.61 -8.79
N PRO A 499 24.89 -1.57 -9.65
CA PRO A 499 23.55 -1.53 -10.20
C PRO A 499 22.48 -1.64 -9.12
N PHE A 500 21.46 -0.78 -9.17
CA PHE A 500 20.31 -0.86 -8.27
C PHE A 500 19.02 -0.33 -8.92
N GLY A 501 17.86 -0.81 -8.45
CA GLY A 501 16.54 -0.47 -9.00
C GLY A 501 15.73 -1.70 -9.39
N PRO A 502 14.75 -1.59 -10.32
CA PRO A 502 14.35 -0.36 -11.04
C PRO A 502 13.52 0.61 -10.21
N PHE A 503 12.92 0.16 -9.11
CA PHE A 503 11.99 0.94 -8.29
C PHE A 503 12.35 0.87 -6.81
N ILE A 504 11.87 1.83 -6.03
CA ILE A 504 11.88 1.78 -4.56
C ILE A 504 10.50 1.34 -4.07
N TYR A 505 10.48 0.37 -3.18
CA TYR A 505 9.28 -0.19 -2.57
C TYR A 505 9.22 0.21 -1.09
N PRO A 506 8.56 1.33 -0.75
CA PRO A 506 8.42 1.78 0.64
C PRO A 506 7.63 0.80 1.50
N ASN A 507 6.62 0.16 0.92
CA ASN A 507 5.71 -0.73 1.63
C ASN A 507 5.99 -2.20 1.30
N ILE A 508 7.22 -2.64 1.09
CA ILE A 508 7.50 -4.07 0.97
C ILE A 508 7.92 -4.67 2.31
N ASN A 509 7.40 -5.85 2.66
CA ASN A 509 8.01 -6.65 3.72
C ASN A 509 9.35 -7.17 3.20
N TRP A 510 10.46 -6.82 3.84
CA TRP A 510 11.76 -7.32 3.44
C TRP A 510 12.05 -8.74 3.96
N GLN A 511 11.31 -9.21 4.97
CA GLN A 511 11.55 -10.49 5.63
C GLN A 511 11.12 -11.68 4.76
N ASN A 512 11.84 -12.79 4.91
CA ASN A 512 11.53 -14.08 4.29
C ASN A 512 11.38 -14.05 2.75
N ARG A 513 12.04 -13.11 2.07
CA ARG A 513 11.97 -12.96 0.61
C ARG A 513 12.98 -13.85 -0.08
N LYS A 514 12.49 -14.74 -0.95
CA LYS A 514 13.36 -15.51 -1.83
C LYS A 514 14.01 -14.57 -2.84
N TRP A 515 15.28 -14.78 -3.12
CA TRP A 515 15.96 -14.10 -4.21
C TRP A 515 16.71 -15.07 -5.11
N ASN A 516 16.85 -14.68 -6.37
CA ASN A 516 17.54 -15.42 -7.42
C ASN A 516 18.53 -14.50 -8.13
N LEU A 517 19.77 -14.97 -8.22
CA LEU A 517 20.81 -14.41 -9.07
C LEU A 517 21.02 -15.34 -10.26
N THR A 518 20.93 -14.79 -11.48
CA THR A 518 21.18 -15.54 -12.72
C THR A 518 22.21 -14.81 -13.57
N VAL A 519 23.23 -15.55 -14.03
CA VAL A 519 24.17 -15.09 -15.07
C VAL A 519 23.94 -15.96 -16.31
N VAL A 520 23.56 -15.33 -17.42
CA VAL A 520 23.24 -16.03 -18.67
C VAL A 520 24.01 -15.45 -19.84
N ASN A 521 24.56 -16.34 -20.68
CA ASN A 521 25.17 -15.98 -21.95
C ASN A 521 24.41 -16.68 -23.08
N SER A 522 23.51 -15.95 -23.75
CA SER A 522 22.67 -16.51 -24.81
C SER A 522 23.48 -17.01 -26.01
N ARG A 523 24.67 -16.43 -26.28
CA ARG A 523 25.53 -16.83 -27.40
C ARG A 523 26.29 -18.12 -27.11
N LYS A 524 26.74 -18.31 -25.86
CA LYS A 524 27.49 -19.49 -25.41
C LYS A 524 26.58 -20.61 -24.86
N GLY A 525 25.28 -20.37 -24.68
CA GLY A 525 24.36 -21.32 -24.06
C GLY A 525 24.64 -21.61 -22.57
N LYS A 526 25.41 -20.74 -21.90
CA LYS A 526 25.83 -20.92 -20.49
C LYS A 526 24.84 -20.21 -19.56
N LYS A 527 24.40 -20.89 -18.50
CA LYS A 527 23.52 -20.33 -17.47
C LYS A 527 23.96 -20.79 -16.08
N ASN A 528 24.32 -19.85 -15.23
CA ASN A 528 24.61 -20.07 -13.81
C ASN A 528 23.53 -19.41 -12.96
N GLN A 529 23.10 -20.07 -11.90
CA GLN A 529 22.10 -19.54 -10.98
C GLN A 529 22.45 -19.81 -9.53
N HIS A 530 22.04 -18.89 -8.66
CA HIS A 530 22.10 -19.05 -7.21
C HIS A 530 20.80 -18.52 -6.59
N ASN A 531 20.34 -19.19 -5.53
CA ASN A 531 19.11 -18.83 -4.80
C ASN A 531 19.42 -18.73 -3.32
N ASP A 532 18.77 -17.79 -2.64
CA ASP A 532 18.78 -17.70 -1.19
C ASP A 532 17.52 -16.96 -0.69
N ASN A 533 17.50 -16.58 0.59
CA ASN A 533 16.41 -15.88 1.23
C ASN A 533 16.92 -14.80 2.19
N THR A 534 16.22 -13.66 2.29
CA THR A 534 16.55 -12.60 3.26
C THR A 534 16.46 -13.06 4.73
N SER A 535 15.78 -14.18 5.02
CA SER A 535 15.77 -14.84 6.34
C SER A 535 17.16 -15.33 6.81
N ASN A 536 18.13 -15.39 5.89
CA ASN A 536 19.51 -15.76 6.18
C ASN A 536 20.43 -14.55 6.45
N MET A 537 19.90 -13.33 6.37
CA MET A 537 20.57 -12.14 6.88
C MET A 537 20.79 -12.25 8.39
N ILE A 538 21.98 -11.85 8.84
CA ILE A 538 22.37 -11.89 10.25
C ILE A 538 21.95 -10.61 10.98
N TYR A 539 21.95 -9.49 10.24
CA TYR A 539 21.60 -8.18 10.78
C TYR A 539 20.27 -7.70 10.18
N LEU A 540 19.38 -7.23 11.04
CA LEU A 540 18.15 -6.59 10.61
C LEU A 540 18.47 -5.21 9.99
N PRO A 541 17.71 -4.72 9.00
CA PRO A 541 17.89 -3.38 8.42
C PRO A 541 18.02 -2.27 9.45
N LYS A 542 17.17 -2.26 10.49
CA LYS A 542 17.23 -1.29 11.59
C LYS A 542 18.55 -1.30 12.35
N LYS A 543 19.13 -2.48 12.57
CA LYS A 543 20.43 -2.65 13.22
C LYS A 543 21.56 -2.17 12.31
N ILE A 544 21.48 -2.48 11.02
CA ILE A 544 22.44 -2.03 10.00
C ILE A 544 22.49 -0.49 10.00
N VAL A 545 21.33 0.15 9.89
CA VAL A 545 21.21 1.62 9.85
C VAL A 545 21.66 2.24 11.17
N SER A 546 21.26 1.68 12.33
CA SER A 546 21.70 2.17 13.64
C SER A 546 23.22 2.13 13.79
N ASP A 547 23.85 0.98 13.49
CA ASP A 547 25.30 0.84 13.63
C ASP A 547 26.09 1.73 12.66
N LEU A 548 25.61 1.90 11.43
CA LEU A 548 26.22 2.84 10.46
C LEU A 548 26.06 4.29 10.92
N SER A 549 24.88 4.68 11.42
CA SER A 549 24.60 6.06 11.85
C SER A 549 25.49 6.53 13.01
N LYS A 550 25.99 5.60 13.84
CA LYS A 550 26.96 5.90 14.90
C LYS A 550 28.29 6.37 14.32
N VAL A 551 28.68 5.86 13.14
CA VAL A 551 29.95 6.21 12.50
C VAL A 551 29.80 7.41 11.57
N LEU A 552 28.85 7.38 10.64
CA LEU A 552 28.63 8.46 9.67
C LEU A 552 27.18 8.97 9.71
N THR A 553 26.96 10.16 9.17
CA THR A 553 25.60 10.65 8.90
C THR A 553 25.07 9.96 7.64
N LEU A 554 23.84 9.44 7.71
CA LEU A 554 23.09 8.96 6.54
C LEU A 554 22.07 10.02 6.14
N ASN A 555 21.98 10.32 4.85
CA ASN A 555 21.07 11.32 4.31
C ASN A 555 19.96 10.69 3.45
N PRO A 556 18.81 11.37 3.29
CA PRO A 556 17.76 10.92 2.38
C PRO A 556 18.30 10.65 0.97
N GLY A 557 18.01 9.46 0.45
CA GLY A 557 18.50 8.97 -0.84
C GLY A 557 19.75 8.09 -0.76
N ASP A 558 20.48 8.08 0.37
CA ASP A 558 21.61 7.15 0.58
C ASP A 558 21.13 5.69 0.54
N ILE A 559 22.01 4.80 0.11
CA ILE A 559 21.69 3.39 -0.08
C ILE A 559 22.67 2.45 0.62
N ILE A 560 22.15 1.34 1.14
CA ILE A 560 22.92 0.31 1.83
C ILE A 560 22.62 -1.07 1.25
N PHE A 561 23.62 -1.65 0.62
CA PHE A 561 23.70 -3.03 0.14
C PHE A 561 23.83 -3.98 1.34
N SER A 562 22.81 -4.80 1.58
CA SER A 562 22.65 -5.59 2.82
C SER A 562 23.45 -6.89 2.89
N GLY A 563 24.30 -7.14 1.90
CA GLY A 563 25.12 -8.33 1.72
C GLY A 563 24.44 -9.41 0.89
N THR A 564 25.25 -10.42 0.52
CA THR A 564 24.80 -11.64 -0.16
C THR A 564 25.38 -12.89 0.51
N SER A 565 24.87 -14.07 0.13
CA SER A 565 25.41 -15.35 0.58
C SER A 565 26.47 -15.94 -0.33
N LYS A 566 26.44 -15.62 -1.64
CA LYS A 566 27.36 -16.17 -2.63
C LYS A 566 27.41 -15.28 -3.89
N ALA A 567 28.62 -15.09 -4.41
CA ALA A 567 28.86 -14.45 -5.69
C ALA A 567 28.87 -15.45 -6.86
N LEU A 568 28.48 -14.98 -8.05
CA LEU A 568 28.70 -15.68 -9.33
C LEU A 568 29.72 -14.92 -10.18
N ILE A 569 30.43 -15.64 -11.06
CA ILE A 569 31.34 -15.02 -12.04
C ILE A 569 30.55 -14.58 -13.27
N ALA A 570 30.79 -13.36 -13.73
CA ALA A 570 30.30 -12.82 -14.99
C ALA A 570 31.46 -12.26 -15.85
N GLU A 571 31.35 -12.48 -17.16
CA GLU A 571 32.32 -12.09 -18.19
C GLU A 571 31.64 -11.21 -19.25
N PRO A 572 32.41 -10.49 -20.10
CA PRO A 572 31.85 -9.77 -21.24
C PRO A 572 30.92 -10.64 -22.11
N GLY A 573 29.73 -10.10 -22.38
CA GLY A 573 28.64 -10.77 -23.09
C GLY A 573 27.63 -11.49 -22.19
N ASP A 574 27.87 -11.55 -20.88
CA ASP A 574 26.91 -12.11 -19.93
C ASP A 574 25.85 -11.09 -19.53
N THR A 575 24.60 -11.55 -19.42
CA THR A 575 23.50 -10.80 -18.80
C THR A 575 23.30 -11.29 -17.37
N VAL A 576 23.35 -10.35 -16.43
CA VAL A 576 23.11 -10.58 -15.00
C VAL A 576 21.69 -10.17 -14.68
N ILE A 577 20.93 -11.06 -14.05
CA ILE A 577 19.52 -10.88 -13.69
C ILE A 577 19.38 -11.13 -12.20
N VAL A 578 18.90 -10.13 -11.47
CA VAL A 578 18.61 -10.22 -10.04
C VAL A 578 17.11 -10.09 -9.82
N LYS A 579 16.55 -11.04 -9.07
CA LYS A 579 15.13 -11.07 -8.69
C LYS A 579 15.00 -11.23 -7.18
N ILE A 580 14.15 -10.41 -6.57
CA ILE A 580 13.70 -10.57 -5.19
C ILE A 580 12.18 -10.73 -5.24
N GLU A 581 11.65 -11.72 -4.53
CA GLU A 581 10.22 -12.00 -4.44
C GLU A 581 9.41 -10.76 -4.00
N GLY A 582 8.32 -10.46 -4.73
CA GLY A 582 7.51 -9.27 -4.50
C GLY A 582 8.08 -7.97 -5.08
N MET A 583 9.13 -8.03 -5.89
CA MET A 583 9.71 -6.89 -6.61
C MET A 583 9.87 -7.18 -8.11
N ASP A 584 10.03 -6.12 -8.90
CA ASP A 584 10.46 -6.18 -10.31
C ASP A 584 11.89 -6.75 -10.47
N VAL A 585 12.45 -6.70 -11.68
CA VAL A 585 13.73 -7.33 -12.01
C VAL A 585 14.81 -6.28 -12.29
N LEU A 586 15.99 -6.45 -11.69
CA LEU A 586 17.21 -5.72 -12.05
C LEU A 586 18.01 -6.55 -13.06
N ILE A 587 18.35 -5.95 -14.21
CA ILE A 587 19.03 -6.63 -15.31
C ILE A 587 20.16 -5.75 -15.81
N ASN A 588 21.36 -6.29 -15.99
CA ASN A 588 22.47 -5.56 -16.62
C ASN A 588 23.27 -6.49 -17.53
N THR A 589 23.98 -5.92 -18.50
CA THR A 589 24.87 -6.69 -19.39
C THR A 589 26.31 -6.29 -19.14
N ILE A 590 27.19 -7.28 -18.94
CA ILE A 590 28.63 -7.05 -18.82
C ILE A 590 29.22 -6.91 -20.22
N VAL A 591 30.03 -5.89 -20.45
CA VAL A 591 30.71 -5.66 -21.73
C VAL A 591 32.20 -5.39 -21.51
N ALA A 592 32.99 -5.66 -22.54
CA ALA A 592 34.41 -5.29 -22.54
C ALA A 592 34.55 -3.75 -22.61
N ASN A 593 35.70 -3.25 -22.17
CA ASN A 593 36.03 -1.81 -22.24
C ASN A 593 35.99 -1.27 -23.68
#